data_AF-A0A957RH01-F1
#
_entry.id   AF-A0A957RH01-F1
#
_cell.length_a   1.000
_cell.length_b   1.000
_cell.length_c   1.000
_cell.angle_alpha   90.00
_cell.angle_beta   90.00
_cell.angle_gamma   90.00
#
_symmetry.space_group_name_H-M   'P 1'
#
loop_
_entity.id
_entity.type
_entity.pdbx_description
1 polymer ?
#
loop_
_entity_poly.entity_id
_entity_poly.type
_entity_poly.pdbx_seq_one_letter_code
_entity_poly.pdbx_strand_id
1 'polypeptide(L)'
;MSKRNKREAPDLLTEVDDILYDELAALTGQRIVHAVLWEDSLANELPADGGAPAGDAFFDLDLYLEEGVYFELYGVVLFPNPEDDPITEADEASHGLLTLVNEQGLLSDVAVDEDDNLVLVLGNDAAARLYLVTGGWLVEEWEELPDE
;
A
#
# COMPACT_ATOMS: atom_id res chain seq x y z
N MET A 1 -20.57 -2.96 35.59
CA MET A 1 -19.47 -2.16 34.99
C MET A 1 -18.87 -3.00 33.88
N SER A 2 -19.32 -2.81 32.65
CA SER A 2 -18.70 -3.45 31.48
C SER A 2 -17.30 -2.89 31.32
N LYS A 3 -16.29 -3.74 31.48
CA LYS A 3 -14.96 -3.47 30.94
C LYS A 3 -15.13 -3.48 29.42
N ARG A 4 -15.21 -2.30 28.81
CA ARG A 4 -14.94 -2.18 27.37
C ARG A 4 -13.52 -2.71 27.20
N ASN A 5 -13.37 -3.86 26.54
CA ASN A 5 -12.09 -4.27 25.98
C ASN A 5 -11.66 -3.15 25.05
N LYS A 6 -10.67 -2.36 25.48
CA LYS A 6 -9.93 -1.47 24.60
C LYS A 6 -9.12 -2.44 23.74
N ARG A 7 -9.58 -2.74 22.53
CA ARG A 7 -8.69 -3.33 21.52
C ARG A 7 -7.53 -2.33 21.43
N GLU A 8 -6.32 -2.76 21.79
CA GLU A 8 -5.13 -1.98 21.51
C GLU A 8 -5.12 -1.79 20.00
N ALA A 9 -4.93 -0.55 19.54
CA ALA A 9 -4.79 -0.31 18.11
C ALA A 9 -3.57 -1.10 17.63
N PRO A 10 -3.64 -1.76 16.46
CA PRO A 10 -2.49 -2.48 15.93
C PRO A 10 -1.29 -1.52 15.81
N ASP A 11 -0.10 -2.01 16.12
CA ASP A 11 1.11 -1.20 16.06
C ASP A 11 1.47 -0.97 14.58
N LEU A 12 1.42 0.30 14.16
CA LEU A 12 1.79 0.72 12.80
C LEU A 12 3.25 0.34 12.52
N LEU A 13 3.47 -0.37 11.41
CA LEU A 13 4.79 -0.76 10.94
C LEU A 13 5.32 0.30 9.99
N THR A 14 6.60 0.64 10.11
CA THR A 14 7.26 1.65 9.25
C THR A 14 8.56 1.14 8.62
N GLU A 15 9.06 -0.02 9.05
CA GLU A 15 10.31 -0.61 8.60
C GLU A 15 10.12 -2.11 8.36
N VAL A 16 10.93 -2.71 7.49
CA VAL A 16 10.92 -4.14 7.17
C VAL A 16 12.24 -4.78 7.61
N ASP A 17 12.19 -5.65 8.62
CA ASP A 17 13.33 -6.49 8.99
C ASP A 17 13.38 -7.79 8.18
N ASP A 18 14.47 -8.56 8.30
CA ASP A 18 14.67 -9.81 7.56
C ASP A 18 13.54 -10.84 7.78
N ILE A 19 12.97 -10.90 8.98
CA ILE A 19 11.90 -11.86 9.31
C ILE A 19 10.61 -11.43 8.63
N LEU A 20 10.28 -10.15 8.76
CA LEU A 20 9.09 -9.55 8.16
C LEU A 20 9.17 -9.59 6.63
N TYR A 21 10.36 -9.40 6.07
CA TYR A 21 10.60 -9.56 4.64
C TYR A 21 10.23 -10.97 4.15
N ASP A 22 10.70 -12.02 4.83
CA ASP A 22 10.39 -13.40 4.46
C ASP A 22 8.87 -13.69 4.53
N GLU A 23 8.17 -13.13 5.53
CA GLU A 23 6.72 -13.24 5.68
C GLU A 23 5.96 -12.53 4.56
N LEU A 24 6.35 -11.30 4.23
CA LEU A 24 5.74 -10.51 3.14
C LEU A 24 6.04 -11.11 1.77
N ALA A 25 7.27 -11.56 1.53
CA ALA A 25 7.69 -12.17 0.27
C ALA A 25 6.89 -13.43 -0.05
N ALA A 26 6.42 -14.17 0.97
CA ALA A 26 5.55 -15.33 0.80
C ALA A 26 4.15 -14.99 0.23
N LEU A 27 3.74 -13.71 0.27
CA LEU A 27 2.49 -13.23 -0.31
C LEU A 27 2.58 -12.99 -1.82
N THR A 28 3.80 -12.98 -2.37
CA THR A 28 4.04 -12.76 -3.80
C THR A 28 3.31 -13.80 -4.65
N GLY A 29 2.68 -13.32 -5.72
CA GLY A 29 1.87 -14.11 -6.64
C GLY A 29 0.38 -14.14 -6.30
N GLN A 30 -0.03 -13.62 -5.14
CA GLN A 30 -1.46 -13.47 -4.83
C GLN A 30 -2.10 -12.41 -5.71
N ARG A 31 -3.34 -12.67 -6.14
CA ARG A 31 -4.13 -11.73 -6.95
C ARG A 31 -4.63 -10.58 -6.10
N ILE A 32 -4.54 -9.38 -6.64
CA ILE A 32 -5.19 -8.19 -6.10
C ILE A 32 -6.67 -8.27 -6.44
N VAL A 33 -7.53 -8.34 -5.43
CA VAL A 33 -8.99 -8.43 -5.61
C VAL A 33 -9.69 -7.10 -5.43
N HIS A 34 -9.07 -6.18 -4.69
CA HIS A 34 -9.59 -4.83 -4.51
C HIS A 34 -8.46 -3.88 -4.10
N ALA A 35 -8.57 -2.61 -4.49
CA ALA A 35 -7.65 -1.55 -4.10
C ALA A 35 -8.39 -0.21 -4.14
N VAL A 36 -8.30 0.59 -3.08
CA VAL A 36 -9.02 1.87 -2.96
C VAL A 36 -8.12 2.94 -2.38
N LEU A 37 -8.02 4.05 -3.08
CA LEU A 37 -7.38 5.27 -2.60
C LEU A 37 -8.33 6.01 -1.65
N TRP A 38 -7.81 6.52 -0.53
CA TRP A 38 -8.59 7.32 0.39
C TRP A 38 -8.75 8.76 -0.15
N GLU A 39 -9.92 9.38 0.11
CA GLU A 39 -10.23 10.73 -0.37
C GLU A 39 -9.29 11.79 0.23
N ASP A 40 -8.88 11.59 1.48
CA ASP A 40 -7.91 12.41 2.20
C ASP A 40 -6.78 11.50 2.71
N SER A 41 -5.52 11.82 2.38
CA SER A 41 -4.36 11.15 2.97
C SER A 41 -3.95 11.85 4.27
N LEU A 42 -3.68 11.06 5.30
CA LEU A 42 -3.19 11.52 6.59
C LEU A 42 -1.88 12.31 6.47
N ALA A 43 -1.04 11.98 5.48
CA ALA A 43 0.20 12.70 5.21
C ALA A 43 -0.04 14.16 4.74
N ASN A 44 -1.17 14.43 4.09
CA ASN A 44 -1.56 15.79 3.68
C ASN A 44 -2.16 16.62 4.84
N GLU A 45 -2.60 15.95 5.91
CA GLU A 45 -3.16 16.61 7.10
C GLU A 45 -2.10 16.97 8.16
N LEU A 46 -0.94 16.30 8.13
CA LEU A 46 0.16 16.59 9.03
C LEU A 46 0.93 17.84 8.56
N PRO A 47 1.26 18.79 9.46
CA PRO A 47 2.17 19.86 9.10
C PRO A 47 3.50 19.24 8.64
N ALA A 48 4.05 19.75 7.54
CA ALA A 48 5.31 19.30 6.96
C ALA A 48 6.50 19.64 7.89
N ASP A 49 6.59 18.94 9.01
CA ASP A 49 7.63 19.09 10.02
C ASP A 49 8.81 18.20 9.64
N GLY A 50 9.50 18.61 8.56
CA GLY A 50 10.88 18.23 8.30
C GLY A 50 11.08 17.00 7.41
N GLY A 51 11.15 17.22 6.10
CA GLY A 51 11.94 16.36 5.20
C GLY A 51 11.22 15.81 3.98
N ALA A 52 9.89 15.81 3.93
CA ALA A 52 9.19 15.43 2.71
C ALA A 52 9.59 16.39 1.57
N PRO A 53 10.06 15.88 0.41
CA PRO A 53 10.33 16.72 -0.73
C PRO A 53 9.06 17.50 -1.06
N ALA A 54 9.17 18.83 -1.10
CA ALA A 54 8.06 19.69 -1.48
C ALA A 54 7.71 19.39 -2.94
N GLY A 55 6.68 18.56 -3.18
CA GLY A 55 6.26 18.18 -4.53
C GLY A 55 5.65 16.78 -4.64
N ASP A 56 5.88 15.89 -3.68
CA ASP A 56 5.39 14.51 -3.77
C ASP A 56 3.96 14.43 -3.23
N ALA A 57 3.04 13.85 -4.01
CA ALA A 57 1.72 13.51 -3.53
C ALA A 57 1.80 12.21 -2.74
N PHE A 58 1.37 12.27 -1.49
CA PHE A 58 1.23 11.10 -0.63
C PHE A 58 -0.23 10.67 -0.63
N PHE A 59 -0.44 9.36 -0.75
CA PHE A 59 -1.75 8.75 -0.75
C PHE A 59 -1.87 7.74 0.38
N ASP A 60 -3.07 7.58 0.92
CA ASP A 60 -3.38 6.44 1.77
C ASP A 60 -4.29 5.52 0.96
N LEU A 61 -4.10 4.21 1.08
CA LEU A 61 -4.90 3.25 0.32
C LEU A 61 -5.03 1.90 1.03
N ASP A 62 -6.15 1.25 0.73
CA ASP A 62 -6.43 -0.11 1.13
C ASP A 62 -6.13 -1.06 -0.02
N LEU A 63 -5.46 -2.19 0.27
CA LEU A 63 -5.12 -3.23 -0.71
C LEU A 63 -5.55 -4.61 -0.21
N TYR A 64 -6.36 -5.30 -1.01
CA TYR A 64 -6.91 -6.62 -0.68
C TYR A 64 -6.37 -7.68 -1.63
N LEU A 65 -5.83 -8.75 -1.06
CA LEU A 65 -5.35 -9.92 -1.79
C LEU A 65 -6.33 -11.10 -1.68
N GLU A 66 -6.38 -11.94 -2.71
CA GLU A 66 -7.37 -13.02 -2.88
C GLU A 66 -7.43 -14.02 -1.73
N GLU A 67 -6.32 -14.28 -1.03
CA GLU A 67 -6.27 -15.28 0.05
C GLU A 67 -6.60 -14.72 1.43
N GLY A 68 -7.27 -13.56 1.50
CA GLY A 68 -7.72 -12.98 2.76
C GLY A 68 -6.73 -12.02 3.41
N VAL A 69 -5.64 -11.63 2.73
CA VAL A 69 -4.69 -10.64 3.25
C VAL A 69 -5.12 -9.23 2.87
N TYR A 70 -5.09 -8.33 3.85
CA TYR A 70 -5.46 -6.93 3.73
C TYR A 70 -4.33 -6.04 4.23
N PHE A 71 -4.01 -5.01 3.46
CA PHE A 71 -3.07 -3.97 3.82
C PHE A 71 -3.78 -2.62 3.94
N GLU A 72 -3.52 -1.92 5.04
CA GLU A 72 -3.72 -0.47 5.14
C GLU A 72 -2.37 0.19 4.90
N LEU A 73 -2.27 1.04 3.88
CA LEU A 73 -1.02 1.70 3.50
C LEU A 73 -1.16 3.20 3.67
N TYR A 74 -0.17 3.81 4.33
CA TYR A 74 -0.17 5.21 4.71
C TYR A 74 1.04 5.92 4.09
N GLY A 75 0.83 7.14 3.59
CA GLY A 75 1.90 7.95 3.02
C GLY A 75 2.57 7.29 1.81
N VAL A 76 1.78 6.68 0.94
CA VAL A 76 2.22 5.93 -0.24
C VAL A 76 2.60 6.88 -1.37
N VAL A 77 3.77 6.66 -1.95
CA VAL A 77 4.18 7.25 -3.22
C VAL A 77 4.10 6.18 -4.30
N LEU A 78 3.38 6.48 -5.39
CA LEU A 78 3.16 5.54 -6.49
C LEU A 78 4.03 5.89 -7.69
N PHE A 79 4.72 4.90 -8.23
CA PHE A 79 5.51 5.04 -9.45
C PHE A 79 5.03 4.06 -10.52
N PRO A 80 4.84 4.48 -11.79
CA PRO A 80 4.59 3.56 -12.90
C PRO A 80 5.86 2.77 -13.27
N ASN A 81 7.03 3.36 -12.98
CA ASN A 81 8.35 2.77 -13.13
C ASN A 81 9.27 3.39 -12.07
N PRO A 82 10.15 2.63 -11.40
CA PRO A 82 11.07 3.15 -10.38
C PRO A 82 12.05 4.23 -10.87
N GLU A 83 12.26 4.35 -12.19
CA GLU A 83 13.13 5.39 -12.77
C GLU A 83 12.38 6.67 -13.21
N ASP A 84 11.04 6.64 -13.19
CA ASP A 84 10.18 7.76 -13.60
C ASP A 84 9.77 8.63 -12.39
N ASP A 85 9.20 9.81 -12.67
CA ASP A 85 8.62 10.68 -11.64
C ASP A 85 7.37 10.02 -10.98
N PRO A 86 7.08 10.30 -9.70
CA PRO A 86 5.92 9.74 -9.02
C PRO A 86 4.61 10.29 -9.61
N ILE A 87 3.55 9.49 -9.50
CA ILE A 87 2.19 9.91 -9.82
C ILE A 87 1.75 10.95 -8.77
N THR A 88 1.38 12.15 -9.22
CA THR A 88 0.94 13.23 -8.32
C THR A 88 -0.57 13.42 -8.27
N GLU A 89 -1.30 12.92 -9.26
CA GLU A 89 -2.75 13.13 -9.39
C GLU A 89 -3.54 11.91 -8.88
N ALA A 90 -4.47 12.13 -7.95
CA ALA A 90 -5.28 11.08 -7.33
C ALA A 90 -6.12 10.27 -8.36
N ASP A 91 -6.63 10.94 -9.39
CA ASP A 91 -7.38 10.30 -10.48
C ASP A 91 -6.52 9.32 -11.28
N GLU A 92 -5.24 9.67 -11.51
CA GLU A 92 -4.29 8.81 -12.22
C GLU A 92 -3.90 7.62 -11.36
N ALA A 93 -3.60 7.83 -10.07
CA ALA A 93 -3.31 6.78 -9.11
C ALA A 93 -4.48 5.77 -9.00
N SER A 94 -5.70 6.28 -8.82
CA SER A 94 -6.92 5.48 -8.76
C SER A 94 -7.16 4.69 -10.05
N HIS A 95 -6.94 5.32 -11.20
CA HIS A 95 -7.07 4.64 -12.49
C HIS A 95 -6.07 3.48 -12.65
N GLY A 96 -4.82 3.68 -12.22
CA GLY A 96 -3.79 2.64 -12.24
C GLY A 96 -4.17 1.44 -11.37
N LEU A 97 -4.61 1.68 -10.13
CA LEU A 97 -5.06 0.64 -9.19
C LEU A 97 -6.28 -0.13 -9.74
N LEU A 98 -7.28 0.59 -10.25
CA LEU A 98 -8.46 -0.03 -10.87
C LEU A 98 -8.10 -0.87 -12.10
N THR A 99 -7.13 -0.41 -12.90
CA THR A 99 -6.65 -1.19 -14.05
C THR A 99 -6.02 -2.49 -13.59
N LEU A 100 -5.17 -2.46 -12.57
CA LEU A 100 -4.59 -3.68 -11.99
C LEU A 100 -5.66 -4.65 -11.50
N VAL A 101 -6.65 -4.18 -10.73
CA VAL A 101 -7.75 -5.04 -10.24
C VAL A 101 -8.53 -5.66 -11.42
N ASN A 102 -8.93 -4.85 -12.40
CA ASN A 102 -9.70 -5.31 -13.56
C ASN A 102 -8.93 -6.28 -14.46
N GLU A 103 -7.61 -6.12 -14.54
CA GLU A 103 -6.72 -6.98 -15.31
C GLU A 103 -6.16 -8.16 -14.51
N GLN A 104 -6.69 -8.43 -13.32
CA GLN A 104 -6.26 -9.53 -12.43
C GLN A 104 -4.77 -9.44 -12.09
N GLY A 105 -4.29 -8.23 -11.79
CA GLY A 105 -2.96 -7.94 -11.31
C GLY A 105 -2.64 -8.70 -10.02
N LEU A 106 -1.36 -8.89 -9.79
CA LEU A 106 -0.80 -9.64 -8.67
C LEU A 106 0.06 -8.72 -7.82
N LEU A 107 0.25 -9.07 -6.55
CA LEU A 107 1.46 -8.69 -5.83
C LEU A 107 2.63 -9.43 -6.50
N SER A 108 3.34 -8.75 -7.39
CA SER A 108 4.38 -9.34 -8.24
C SER A 108 5.71 -9.50 -7.53
N ASP A 109 6.00 -8.62 -6.59
CA ASP A 109 7.21 -8.67 -5.78
C ASP A 109 7.05 -7.84 -4.49
N VAL A 110 7.90 -8.12 -3.51
CA VAL A 110 8.09 -7.30 -2.30
C VAL A 110 9.56 -6.91 -2.21
N ALA A 111 9.79 -5.62 -2.08
CA ALA A 111 11.12 -5.04 -1.96
C ALA A 111 11.21 -4.10 -0.75
N VAL A 112 12.43 -3.68 -0.46
CA VAL A 112 12.77 -2.75 0.61
C VAL A 112 13.70 -1.68 0.03
N ASP A 113 13.49 -0.42 0.38
CA ASP A 113 14.33 0.69 -0.08
C ASP A 113 15.60 0.88 0.78
N GLU A 114 16.31 2.00 0.60
CA GLU A 114 17.55 2.27 1.36
C GLU A 114 17.33 2.67 2.83
N ASP A 115 16.10 3.04 3.18
CA ASP A 115 15.67 3.46 4.52
C ASP A 115 14.83 2.36 5.22
N ASP A 116 14.93 1.11 4.74
CA ASP A 116 14.18 -0.05 5.23
C ASP A 116 12.65 0.05 5.06
N ASN A 117 12.14 0.95 4.21
CA ASN A 117 10.71 1.07 3.95
C ASN A 117 10.20 -0.04 3.02
N LEU A 118 8.95 -0.46 3.24
CA LEU A 118 8.27 -1.42 2.39
C LEU A 118 7.99 -0.83 1.00
N VAL A 119 8.33 -1.63 -0.03
CA VAL A 119 7.95 -1.38 -1.42
C VAL A 119 7.14 -2.56 -1.94
N LEU A 120 5.86 -2.32 -2.27
CA LEU A 120 5.00 -3.32 -2.93
C LEU A 120 5.06 -3.12 -4.44
N VAL A 121 5.36 -4.19 -5.18
CA VAL A 121 5.34 -4.17 -6.65
C VAL A 121 4.08 -4.87 -7.12
N LEU A 122 3.13 -4.09 -7.61
CA LEU A 122 1.87 -4.57 -8.14
C LEU A 122 1.97 -4.69 -9.67
N GLY A 123 1.47 -5.77 -10.25
CA GLY A 123 1.53 -5.92 -11.69
C GLY A 123 1.10 -7.27 -12.23
N ASN A 124 1.18 -7.40 -13.55
CA ASN A 124 1.03 -8.67 -14.26
C ASN A 124 2.15 -8.82 -15.31
N ASP A 125 2.29 -10.01 -15.87
CA ASP A 125 3.26 -10.28 -16.94
C ASP A 125 2.99 -9.49 -18.24
N ALA A 126 1.83 -8.81 -18.34
CA ALA A 126 1.33 -8.24 -19.58
C ALA A 126 1.72 -6.76 -19.82
N ALA A 127 1.93 -5.94 -18.80
CA ALA A 127 2.70 -4.67 -18.83
C ALA A 127 2.42 -3.73 -17.65
N ALA A 128 1.25 -3.79 -17.02
CA ALA A 128 0.90 -2.85 -15.97
C ALA A 128 1.74 -3.14 -14.72
N ARG A 129 2.49 -2.14 -14.25
CA ARG A 129 3.21 -2.18 -12.98
C ARG A 129 3.02 -0.89 -12.21
N LEU A 130 2.82 -1.02 -10.90
CA LEU A 130 2.88 0.09 -9.96
C LEU A 130 3.83 -0.31 -8.83
N TYR A 131 4.69 0.61 -8.46
CA TYR A 131 5.60 0.50 -7.33
C TYR A 131 5.09 1.42 -6.24
N LEU A 132 4.75 0.86 -5.09
CA LEU A 132 4.18 1.58 -3.96
C LEU A 132 5.24 1.63 -2.86
N VAL A 133 5.87 2.78 -2.68
CA VAL A 133 6.76 3.03 -1.54
C VAL A 133 5.90 3.51 -0.38
N THR A 134 5.92 2.82 0.76
CA THR A 134 4.97 3.06 1.85
C THR A 134 5.67 3.62 3.09
N GLY A 135 5.18 4.74 3.64
CA GLY A 135 5.75 5.32 4.86
C GLY A 135 5.27 4.65 6.15
N GLY A 136 4.10 4.00 6.12
CA GLY A 136 3.60 3.18 7.22
C GLY A 136 2.52 2.22 6.74
N TRP A 137 2.36 1.09 7.42
CA TRP A 137 1.41 0.07 7.01
C TRP A 137 0.95 -0.83 8.15
N LEU A 138 -0.20 -1.45 7.92
CA LEU A 138 -0.73 -2.56 8.72
C LEU A 138 -1.02 -3.74 7.79
N VAL A 139 -0.92 -4.95 8.33
CA VAL A 139 -1.35 -6.17 7.65
C VAL A 139 -2.32 -6.93 8.56
N GLU A 140 -3.50 -7.22 8.04
CA GLU A 140 -4.53 -7.98 8.76
C GLU A 140 -5.20 -9.00 7.82
N GLU A 141 -6.09 -9.81 8.39
CA GLU A 141 -6.94 -10.74 7.63
C GLU A 141 -8.31 -10.09 7.36
N TRP A 142 -8.87 -10.32 6.16
CA TRP A 142 -10.23 -9.89 5.80
C TRP A 142 -11.16 -11.09 5.56
N GLU A 143 -12.43 -10.96 5.95
CA GLU A 143 -13.47 -11.99 5.78
C GLU A 143 -14.45 -11.66 4.64
N GLU A 144 -14.76 -10.39 4.43
CA GLU A 144 -15.65 -9.87 3.38
C GLU A 144 -14.99 -8.66 2.71
N LEU A 145 -15.14 -8.53 1.39
CA LEU A 145 -14.70 -7.33 0.67
C LEU A 145 -15.61 -6.14 1.02
N PRO A 146 -15.08 -4.90 1.03
CA PRO A 146 -15.91 -3.72 1.22
C PRO A 146 -16.96 -3.59 0.09
N ASP A 147 -18.10 -2.99 0.43
CA ASP A 147 -19.11 -2.60 -0.55
C ASP A 147 -18.58 -1.46 -1.44
N GLU A 148 -18.89 -1.48 -2.74
CA GLU A 148 -18.49 -0.45 -3.74
C GLU A 148 -18.93 0.98 -3.39
#